data_AF-A0A7S3HI85-F1
#
_entry.id   AF-A0A7S3HI85-F1
#
_cell.length_a   1.000
_cell.length_b   1.000
_cell.length_c   1.000
_cell.angle_alpha   90.00
_cell.angle_beta   90.00
_cell.angle_gamma   90.00
#
_symmetry.space_group_name_H-M   'P 1'
#
loop_
_entity.id
_entity.type
_entity.pdbx_description
1 polymer ?
#
loop_
_entity_poly.entity_id
_entity_poly.type
_entity_poly.pdbx_seq_one_letter_code
_entity_poly.pdbx_strand_id
1 'polypeptide(L)'
;RSHVEWTPEEVAQLLQLRNHDALNWKEIGQTMHILPRACYDKFKSMSLQHLKRGSYTAEEDECILQAVKEWGDPRARRGLWSELQTKMLRPAQNLRARWRHLIANSQIVDK
;
A
#
# COMPACT_ATOMS: atom_id res chain seq x y z
N ARG A 1 -22.26 3.36 17.90
CA ARG A 1 -22.69 2.30 16.95
C ARG A 1 -21.60 1.25 16.95
N SER A 2 -22.03 0.01 17.12
CA SER A 2 -21.29 -1.22 17.33
C SER A 2 -20.26 -1.47 16.23
N HIS A 3 -19.17 -2.17 16.55
CA HIS A 3 -18.27 -2.77 15.57
C HIS A 3 -19.10 -3.50 14.51
N VAL A 4 -19.09 -3.02 13.27
CA VAL A 4 -19.63 -3.79 12.13
C VAL A 4 -18.68 -4.97 11.95
N GLU A 5 -19.10 -6.15 12.40
CA GLU A 5 -18.44 -7.38 12.02
C GLU A 5 -18.72 -7.62 10.54
N TRP A 6 -17.66 -7.67 9.74
CA TRP A 6 -17.77 -7.91 8.30
C TRP A 6 -17.88 -9.41 8.06
N THR A 7 -18.95 -9.86 7.42
CA THR A 7 -19.11 -11.28 7.06
C THR A 7 -18.25 -11.64 5.84
N PRO A 8 -17.94 -12.93 5.62
CA PRO A 8 -17.26 -13.37 4.41
C PRO A 8 -17.97 -12.96 3.11
N GLU A 9 -19.31 -12.96 3.12
CA GLU A 9 -20.14 -12.56 1.97
C GLU A 9 -20.00 -11.06 1.68
N GLU A 10 -20.06 -10.21 2.71
CA GLU A 10 -19.84 -8.77 2.56
C GLU A 10 -18.42 -8.48 2.05
N VAL A 11 -17.43 -9.24 2.55
CA VAL A 11 -16.04 -9.12 2.09
C VAL A 11 -15.92 -9.52 0.60
N ALA A 12 -16.52 -10.62 0.19
CA ALA A 12 -16.51 -11.07 -1.20
C ALA A 12 -17.17 -10.04 -2.12
N GLN A 13 -18.33 -9.52 -1.72
CA GLN A 13 -19.05 -8.49 -2.47
C GLN A 13 -18.24 -7.18 -2.57
N LEU A 14 -17.61 -6.72 -1.49
CA LEU A 14 -16.75 -5.54 -1.49
C LEU A 14 -15.58 -5.68 -2.48
N LEU A 15 -14.92 -6.85 -2.50
CA LEU A 15 -13.83 -7.13 -3.43
C LEU A 15 -14.31 -7.17 -4.88
N GLN A 16 -15.47 -7.79 -5.14
CA GLN A 16 -16.06 -7.85 -6.48
C GLN A 16 -16.37 -6.45 -7.01
N LEU A 17 -17.15 -5.66 -6.26
CA LEU A 17 -17.56 -4.31 -6.67
C LEU A 17 -16.35 -3.38 -6.87
N ARG A 18 -15.29 -3.55 -6.07
CA ARG A 18 -14.11 -2.69 -6.14
C ARG A 18 -13.15 -3.07 -7.26
N ASN A 19 -12.92 -4.37 -7.48
CA ASN A 19 -11.89 -4.83 -8.41
C ASN A 19 -12.43 -5.13 -9.81
N HIS A 20 -13.67 -5.59 -9.92
CA HIS A 20 -14.28 -5.96 -11.21
C HIS A 20 -15.13 -4.82 -11.78
N ASP A 21 -16.07 -4.30 -10.98
CA ASP A 21 -17.01 -3.28 -11.46
C ASP A 21 -16.44 -1.86 -11.41
N ALA A 22 -15.23 -1.71 -10.85
CA ALA A 22 -14.49 -0.45 -10.71
C ALA A 22 -15.30 0.69 -10.07
N LEU A 23 -16.29 0.36 -9.25
CA LEU A 23 -17.19 1.33 -8.63
C LEU A 23 -16.45 2.24 -7.65
N ASN A 24 -16.96 3.46 -7.51
CA ASN A 24 -16.49 4.38 -6.49
C ASN A 24 -17.10 4.01 -5.12
N TRP A 25 -16.49 4.47 -4.02
CA TRP A 25 -16.91 4.08 -2.67
C TRP A 25 -18.36 4.44 -2.32
N LYS A 26 -18.91 5.49 -2.95
CA LYS A 26 -20.29 5.92 -2.73
C LYS A 26 -21.26 4.89 -3.32
N GLU A 27 -21.02 4.47 -4.55
CA GLU A 27 -21.81 3.42 -5.23
C GLU A 27 -21.71 2.09 -4.48
N ILE A 28 -20.49 1.69 -4.08
CA ILE A 28 -20.29 0.46 -3.30
C ILE A 28 -21.10 0.51 -2.00
N GLY A 29 -21.03 1.61 -1.25
CA GLY A 29 -21.78 1.75 -0.01
C GLY A 29 -23.30 1.74 -0.21
N GLN A 30 -23.79 2.30 -1.32
CA GLN A 30 -25.20 2.22 -1.69
C GLN A 30 -25.63 0.78 -2.01
N THR A 31 -24.84 0.05 -2.81
CA THR A 31 -25.12 -1.34 -3.18
C THR A 31 -25.10 -2.28 -1.98
N MET A 32 -24.16 -2.09 -1.06
CA MET A 32 -24.01 -2.95 0.11
C MET A 32 -24.84 -2.49 1.31
N HIS A 33 -25.52 -1.34 1.22
CA HIS A 33 -26.17 -0.67 2.35
C HIS A 33 -25.23 -0.41 3.55
N ILE A 34 -23.93 -0.22 3.29
CA ILE A 34 -22.88 0.08 4.27
C ILE A 34 -22.37 1.51 4.04
N LEU A 35 -21.92 2.19 5.08
CA LEU A 35 -21.32 3.52 4.93
C LEU A 35 -20.11 3.46 3.97
N PRO A 36 -20.03 4.32 2.94
CA PRO A 36 -18.91 4.37 1.99
C PRO A 36 -17.53 4.38 2.65
N ARG A 37 -17.42 5.10 3.76
CA ARG A 37 -16.19 5.18 4.55
C ARG A 37 -15.79 3.84 5.17
N ALA A 38 -16.76 3.08 5.69
CA ALA A 38 -16.50 1.76 6.25
C ALA A 38 -16.04 0.77 5.15
N CYS A 39 -16.64 0.82 3.95
CA CYS A 39 -16.18 0.04 2.79
C CYS A 39 -14.72 0.36 2.43
N TYR A 40 -14.36 1.65 2.36
CA TYR A 40 -12.98 2.08 2.11
C TYR A 40 -12.02 1.57 3.18
N ASP A 41 -12.35 1.78 4.46
CA ASP A 41 -11.49 1.40 5.59
C ASP A 41 -11.29 -0.13 5.63
N LYS A 42 -12.34 -0.92 5.38
CA LYS A 42 -12.26 -2.38 5.29
C LYS A 42 -11.38 -2.83 4.12
N PHE A 43 -11.65 -2.32 2.91
CA PHE A 43 -10.88 -2.69 1.73
C PHE A 43 -9.39 -2.35 1.93
N LYS A 44 -9.11 -1.15 2.41
CA LYS A 44 -7.75 -0.71 2.75
C LYS A 44 -7.11 -1.64 3.79
N SER A 45 -7.82 -1.98 4.86
CA SER A 45 -7.31 -2.91 5.89
C SER A 45 -6.92 -4.25 5.28
N MET A 46 -7.77 -4.83 4.43
CA MET A 46 -7.49 -6.10 3.74
C MET A 46 -6.29 -5.98 2.81
N SER A 47 -6.21 -4.93 1.99
CA SER A 47 -5.04 -4.70 1.13
C SER A 47 -3.74 -4.58 1.92
N LEU A 48 -3.80 -4.05 3.14
CA LEU A 48 -2.64 -3.94 4.05
C LEU A 48 -2.33 -5.23 4.81
N GLN A 49 -3.26 -6.18 4.94
CA GLN A 49 -3.03 -7.47 5.61
C GLN A 49 -2.06 -8.36 4.84
N HIS A 50 -2.08 -8.29 3.51
CA HIS A 50 -1.16 -9.06 2.66
C HIS A 50 0.25 -8.47 2.58
N LEU A 51 0.48 -7.29 3.18
CA LEU A 51 1.79 -6.65 3.16
C LEU A 51 2.69 -7.19 4.27
N LYS A 52 3.94 -7.50 3.90
CA LYS A 52 5.00 -7.95 4.80
C LYS A 52 5.23 -6.92 5.93
N ARG A 53 5.32 -7.43 7.15
CA ARG A 53 5.64 -6.65 8.37
C ARG A 53 6.96 -7.14 8.95
N GLY A 54 7.63 -6.29 9.74
CA GLY A 54 8.89 -6.62 10.41
C GLY A 54 10.13 -6.08 9.69
N SER A 55 11.30 -6.57 10.10
CA SER A 55 12.61 -6.12 9.63
C SER A 55 12.77 -6.25 8.11
N TYR A 56 13.59 -5.37 7.54
CA TYR A 56 13.99 -5.44 6.13
C TYR A 56 15.18 -6.38 5.97
N THR A 57 15.17 -7.19 4.91
CA THR A 57 16.34 -7.98 4.53
C THR A 57 17.32 -7.15 3.70
N ALA A 58 18.55 -7.63 3.53
CA ALA A 58 19.56 -6.95 2.73
C ALA A 58 19.12 -6.81 1.26
N GLU A 59 18.46 -7.84 0.71
CA GLU A 59 17.94 -7.85 -0.65
C GLU A 59 16.80 -6.84 -0.81
N GLU A 60 15.97 -6.65 0.22
CA GLU A 60 14.94 -5.61 0.21
C GLU A 60 15.56 -4.21 0.21
N ASP A 61 16.63 -3.99 0.99
CA ASP A 61 17.36 -2.71 1.01
C ASP A 61 18.04 -2.43 -0.33
N GLU A 62 18.69 -3.42 -0.94
CA GLU A 62 19.28 -3.31 -2.28
C GLU A 62 18.22 -2.98 -3.34
N CYS A 63 17.05 -3.62 -3.28
CA CYS A 63 15.96 -3.36 -4.21
C CYS A 63 15.44 -1.92 -4.09
N ILE A 64 15.34 -1.39 -2.85
CA ILE A 64 14.97 0.01 -2.60
C ILE A 64 16.01 0.96 -3.19
N LEU A 65 17.30 0.72 -2.93
CA LEU A 65 18.39 1.58 -3.41
C LEU A 65 18.50 1.57 -4.95
N GLN A 66 18.42 0.39 -5.56
CA GLN A 66 18.49 0.22 -7.00
C GLN A 66 17.32 0.90 -7.70
N ALA A 67 16.10 0.73 -7.19
CA ALA A 67 14.92 1.36 -7.78
C ALA A 67 14.99 2.89 -7.71
N VAL A 68 15.50 3.46 -6.61
CA VAL A 68 15.74 4.91 -6.51
C VAL A 68 16.82 5.38 -7.51
N LYS A 69 17.90 4.60 -7.68
CA LYS A 69 18.97 4.91 -8.64
C LYS A 69 18.45 4.91 -10.09
N GLU A 70 17.62 3.94 -10.45
CA GLU A 70 17.06 3.80 -11.80
C GLU A 70 15.97 4.84 -12.11
N TRP A 71 15.11 5.15 -11.14
CA TRP A 71 14.01 6.10 -11.32
C TRP A 71 14.38 7.57 -11.14
N GLY A 72 15.53 7.85 -10.50
CA GLY A 72 15.96 9.18 -10.11
C GLY A 72 15.33 9.65 -8.80
N ASP A 73 15.45 10.95 -8.48
CA ASP A 73 14.99 11.49 -7.20
C ASP A 73 13.51 11.13 -6.94
N PRO A 74 13.20 10.33 -5.90
CA PRO A 74 11.83 9.97 -5.55
C PRO A 74 10.96 11.17 -5.15
N ARG A 75 11.59 12.33 -4.90
CA ARG A 75 10.91 13.61 -4.62
C ARG A 75 10.45 14.29 -5.91
N ALA A 76 11.12 14.02 -7.04
CA ALA A 76 10.83 14.61 -8.35
C ALA A 76 9.82 13.78 -9.16
N ARG A 77 9.85 12.44 -9.05
CA ARG A 77 8.91 11.53 -9.74
C ARG A 77 7.92 10.87 -8.79
N ARG A 78 6.62 11.09 -9.02
CA ARG A 78 5.53 10.41 -8.30
C ARG A 78 5.37 8.98 -8.83
N GLY A 79 5.21 8.01 -7.94
CA GLY A 79 4.85 6.62 -8.30
C GLY A 79 5.83 5.54 -7.83
N LEU A 80 7.09 5.89 -7.53
CA LEU A 80 8.14 4.90 -7.22
C LEU A 80 7.73 3.95 -6.10
N TRP A 81 7.26 4.53 -5.00
CA TRP A 81 6.89 3.77 -3.81
C TRP A 81 5.64 2.90 -4.03
N SER A 82 4.76 3.30 -4.95
CA SER A 82 3.57 2.53 -5.31
C SER A 82 3.95 1.29 -6.12
N GLU A 83 4.89 1.42 -7.07
CA GLU A 83 5.43 0.26 -7.79
C GLU A 83 6.19 -0.70 -6.87
N LEU A 84 7.09 -0.16 -6.04
CA LEU A 84 7.83 -0.98 -5.08
C LEU A 84 6.92 -1.67 -4.07
N GLN A 85 5.81 -1.03 -3.69
CA GLN A 85 4.80 -1.70 -2.85
C GLN A 85 4.24 -2.95 -3.54
N THR A 86 3.92 -2.88 -4.83
CA THR A 86 3.44 -4.04 -5.60
C THR A 86 4.51 -5.13 -5.71
N LYS A 87 5.77 -4.73 -5.95
CA LYS A 87 6.89 -5.66 -6.13
C LYS A 87 7.32 -6.35 -4.83
N MET A 88 7.42 -5.60 -3.73
CA MET A 88 7.97 -6.07 -2.45
C MET A 88 6.90 -6.48 -1.46
N LEU A 89 5.62 -6.20 -1.76
CA LEU A 89 4.50 -6.37 -0.85
C LEU A 89 4.74 -5.66 0.48
N ARG A 90 5.33 -4.46 0.45
CA ARG A 90 5.60 -3.62 1.62
C ARG A 90 4.85 -2.31 1.48
N PRO A 91 4.30 -1.71 2.55
CA PRO A 91 3.60 -0.43 2.43
C PRO A 91 4.51 0.66 1.85
N ALA A 92 4.04 1.41 0.87
CA ALA A 92 4.80 2.47 0.20
C ALA A 92 5.41 3.49 1.19
N GLN A 93 4.67 3.83 2.25
CA GLN A 93 5.15 4.70 3.31
C GLN A 93 6.34 4.11 4.09
N ASN A 94 6.35 2.79 4.30
CA ASN A 94 7.43 2.09 5.01
C ASN A 94 8.68 2.02 4.14
N LEU A 95 8.51 1.78 2.83
CA LEU A 95 9.61 1.79 1.86
C LEU A 95 10.29 3.16 1.81
N ARG A 96 9.51 4.23 1.73
CA ARG A 96 10.01 5.62 1.78
C ARG A 96 10.72 5.93 3.10
N ALA A 97 10.21 5.43 4.23
CA ALA A 97 10.87 5.59 5.53
C ALA A 97 12.18 4.81 5.58
N ARG A 98 12.20 3.57 5.10
CA ARG A 98 13.40 2.73 5.05
C ARG A 98 14.48 3.36 4.18
N TRP A 99 14.14 3.84 2.99
CA TRP A 99 15.08 4.55 2.13
C TRP A 99 15.71 5.76 2.83
N ARG A 100 14.92 6.57 3.55
CA ARG A 100 15.45 7.69 4.34
C ARG A 100 16.46 7.25 5.40
N HIS A 101 16.25 6.10 6.03
CA HIS A 101 17.22 5.53 6.97
C HIS A 101 18.46 5.01 6.25
N LEU A 102 18.30 4.35 5.09
CA LEU A 102 19.42 3.86 4.30
C LEU A 102 20.33 5.01 3.87
N ILE A 103 19.81 6.11 3.34
CA ILE A 103 20.64 7.27 2.95
C ILE A 103 21.17 8.10 4.12
N ALA A 104 20.56 7.99 5.31
CA ALA A 104 21.07 8.67 6.50
C ALA A 104 22.21 7.89 7.17
N ASN A 105 22.13 6.54 7.13
CA ASN A 105 23.14 5.65 7.70
C ASN A 105 24.24 5.29 6.70
N SER A 106 23.93 5.32 5.40
CA SER A 106 24.90 5.16 4.33
C SER A 106 25.32 6.56 3.91
N GLN A 107 26.58 6.94 4.11
CA GLN A 107 27.18 8.13 3.51
C GLN A 107 27.29 7.98 1.98
N ILE A 108 26.21 7.61 1.29
CA ILE A 108 26.13 7.68 -0.16
C ILE A 108 25.61 9.09 -0.48
N VAL A 109 26.45 10.05 -0.11
CA VAL A 109 26.59 11.29 -0.86
C VAL A 109 27.69 10.95 -1.84
N ASP A 110 27.32 10.52 -3.05
CA ASP A 110 28.27 10.62 -4.14
C ASP A 110 28.63 12.11 -4.29
N LYS A 111 29.94 12.34 -4.36
CA LYS A 111 30.63 13.63 -4.48
C LYS A 111 30.11 14.49 -5.63
#